data_AF-A0A9X3J137-F1
#
_entry.id   AF-A0A9X3J137-F1
#
_cell.length_a   1.000
_cell.length_b   1.000
_cell.length_c   1.000
_cell.angle_alpha   90.00
_cell.angle_beta   90.00
_cell.angle_gamma   90.00
#
_symmetry.space_group_name_H-M   'P 1'
#
loop_
_entity.id
_entity.type
_entity.pdbx_description
1 polymer ?
#
loop_
_entity_poly.entity_id
_entity_poly.type
_entity_poly.pdbx_seq_one_letter_code
_entity_poly.pdbx_strand_id
1 'polypeptide(L)'
;MDERYEPDCPDPPTQAVLDAALAGTTRVRVWPGGAIGRPEVMLAELEDAAELAALREALQIVEGPAWSCLCSGGPTIELFAADGRPIASLMVHKKVVLRTALWDGDAPLRDPAAVWRWLDRFGLSAVLARREAELERMVEALFED
;
A
#
# COMPACT_ATOMS: atom_id res chain seq x y z
N MET A 1 -13.92 -39.03 -15.31
CA MET A 1 -13.22 -38.11 -14.40
C MET A 1 -12.06 -37.53 -15.16
N ASP A 2 -12.23 -36.30 -15.62
CA ASP A 2 -11.13 -35.50 -16.17
C ASP A 2 -11.44 -34.05 -15.79
N GLU A 3 -11.34 -33.78 -14.48
CA GLU A 3 -11.37 -32.44 -13.92
C GLU A 3 -9.99 -31.86 -14.18
N ARG A 4 -9.85 -31.20 -15.34
CA ARG A 4 -8.74 -30.31 -15.59
C ARG A 4 -8.75 -29.28 -14.46
N TYR A 5 -7.74 -29.34 -13.60
CA TYR A 5 -7.39 -28.27 -12.69
C TYR A 5 -7.05 -27.05 -13.55
N GLU A 6 -8.06 -26.25 -13.86
CA GLU A 6 -7.87 -24.86 -14.23
C GLU A 6 -7.50 -24.18 -12.91
N PRO A 7 -6.25 -23.71 -12.72
CA PRO A 7 -5.98 -22.88 -11.56
C PRO A 7 -6.97 -21.71 -11.66
N ASP A 8 -7.86 -21.58 -10.68
CA ASP A 8 -8.73 -20.40 -10.52
C ASP A 8 -7.84 -19.21 -10.79
N CYS A 9 -8.03 -18.54 -11.93
CA CYS A 9 -7.32 -17.31 -12.20
C CYS A 9 -7.92 -16.32 -11.21
N PRO A 10 -7.15 -15.86 -10.21
CA PRO A 10 -7.67 -14.97 -9.20
C PRO A 10 -8.28 -13.74 -9.88
N ASP A 11 -9.43 -13.29 -9.35
CA ASP A 11 -10.22 -12.23 -9.97
C ASP A 11 -9.35 -11.00 -10.24
N PRO A 12 -9.51 -10.36 -11.43
CA PRO A 12 -8.75 -9.17 -11.74
C PRO A 12 -9.09 -8.04 -10.75
N PRO A 13 -8.16 -7.10 -10.50
CA PRO A 13 -8.44 -5.93 -9.70
C PRO A 13 -9.69 -5.18 -10.20
N THR A 14 -10.63 -4.96 -9.29
CA THR A 14 -11.82 -4.12 -9.53
C THR A 14 -11.95 -3.06 -8.46
N GLN A 15 -12.45 -1.89 -8.83
CA GLN A 15 -12.71 -0.82 -7.88
C GLN A 15 -13.77 -1.26 -6.85
N ALA A 16 -14.74 -2.07 -7.27
CA ALA A 16 -15.78 -2.60 -6.39
C ALA A 16 -15.23 -3.42 -5.20
N VAL A 17 -14.20 -4.25 -5.43
CA VAL A 17 -13.56 -5.03 -4.35
C VAL A 17 -12.81 -4.10 -3.38
N LEU A 18 -12.10 -3.10 -3.91
CA LEU A 18 -11.41 -2.09 -3.10
C LEU A 18 -12.41 -1.27 -2.27
N ASP A 19 -13.50 -0.83 -2.89
CA ASP A 19 -14.57 -0.05 -2.24
C ASP A 19 -15.25 -0.86 -1.14
N ALA A 20 -15.48 -2.17 -1.35
CA ALA A 20 -16.04 -3.05 -0.33
C ALA A 20 -15.11 -3.18 0.88
N ALA A 21 -13.81 -3.36 0.66
CA ALA A 21 -12.83 -3.37 1.74
C ALA A 21 -12.80 -2.05 2.50
N LEU A 22 -12.77 -0.93 1.78
CA LEU A 22 -12.76 0.40 2.37
C LEU A 22 -14.06 0.72 3.11
N ALA A 23 -15.22 0.25 2.63
CA ALA A 23 -16.54 0.45 3.25
C ALA A 23 -16.60 -0.10 4.67
N GLY A 24 -15.97 -1.26 4.91
CA GLY A 24 -15.88 -1.90 6.24
C GLY A 24 -14.84 -1.28 7.17
N THR A 25 -13.97 -0.41 6.68
CA THR A 25 -12.89 0.20 7.46
C THR A 25 -13.39 1.29 8.39
N THR A 26 -13.02 1.17 9.66
CA THR A 26 -13.23 2.21 10.69
C THR A 26 -11.92 2.70 11.30
N ARG A 27 -10.82 1.99 11.06
CA ARG A 27 -9.49 2.37 11.51
C ARG A 27 -8.44 2.05 10.47
N VAL A 28 -7.47 2.95 10.32
CA VAL A 28 -6.35 2.81 9.39
C VAL A 28 -5.03 2.99 10.12
N ARG A 29 -4.02 2.19 9.76
CA ARG A 29 -2.62 2.45 10.12
C ARG A 29 -1.80 2.72 8.87
N VAL A 30 -0.92 3.70 8.95
CA VAL A 30 -0.03 4.07 7.85
C VAL A 30 1.41 3.78 8.27
N TRP A 31 2.10 3.02 7.42
CA TRP A 31 3.48 2.64 7.58
C TRP A 31 4.29 3.23 6.42
N PRO A 32 5.50 3.74 6.68
CA PRO A 32 6.35 4.31 5.64
C PRO A 32 6.92 3.25 4.68
N GLY A 33 6.71 1.96 4.95
CA GLY A 33 7.26 0.85 4.18
C GLY A 33 8.68 0.52 4.61
N GLY A 34 9.19 -0.66 4.26
CA GLY A 34 10.44 -1.15 4.86
C GLY A 34 11.33 -1.92 3.91
N ALA A 35 12.62 -1.58 3.95
CA ALA A 35 13.70 -2.48 3.60
C ALA A 35 13.86 -3.52 4.71
N ILE A 36 14.20 -4.74 4.35
CA ILE A 36 14.40 -5.88 5.25
C ILE A 36 15.30 -5.46 6.43
N GLY A 37 14.82 -5.64 7.68
CA GLY A 37 15.66 -5.60 8.88
C GLY A 37 15.62 -4.34 9.77
N ARG A 38 14.72 -3.37 9.54
CA ARG A 38 14.53 -2.23 10.49
C ARG A 38 13.10 -2.18 11.06
N PRO A 39 12.94 -1.95 12.38
CA PRO A 39 11.62 -1.70 12.94
C PRO A 39 11.07 -0.38 12.38
N GLU A 40 9.87 -0.42 11.81
CA GLU A 40 9.21 0.76 11.26
C GLU A 40 8.45 1.52 12.35
N VAL A 41 8.59 2.85 12.34
CA VAL A 41 7.72 3.73 13.13
C VAL A 41 6.47 3.98 12.30
N MET A 42 5.31 3.67 12.89
CA MET A 42 4.01 3.98 12.33
C MET A 42 3.90 5.50 12.10
N LEU A 43 3.50 5.90 10.89
CA LEU A 43 3.31 7.32 10.54
C LEU A 43 2.03 7.87 11.17
N ALA A 44 0.96 7.08 11.13
CA ALA A 44 -0.34 7.49 11.66
C ALA A 44 -1.21 6.27 12.01
N GLU A 45 -2.08 6.46 13.00
CA GLU A 45 -3.27 5.63 13.25
C GLU A 45 -4.49 6.56 13.21
N LEU A 46 -5.49 6.23 12.41
CA LEU A 46 -6.61 7.11 12.07
C LEU A 46 -7.94 6.39 12.28
N GLU A 47 -8.87 7.04 12.98
CA GLU A 47 -10.27 6.61 13.12
C GLU A 47 -11.25 7.71 12.65
N ASP A 48 -10.72 8.87 12.26
CA ASP A 48 -11.51 10.02 11.84
C ASP A 48 -12.24 9.77 10.51
N ALA A 49 -13.55 9.98 10.50
CA ALA A 49 -14.39 9.68 9.34
C ALA A 49 -14.05 10.52 8.11
N ALA A 50 -13.59 11.77 8.29
CA ALA A 50 -13.20 12.62 7.17
C ALA A 50 -11.87 12.16 6.55
N GLU A 51 -10.92 11.70 7.36
CA GLU A 51 -9.68 11.08 6.86
C GLU A 51 -9.94 9.78 6.11
N LEU A 52 -10.85 8.94 6.62
CA LEU A 52 -11.25 7.70 5.95
C LEU A 52 -11.98 7.96 4.62
N ALA A 53 -12.81 9.02 4.57
CA ALA A 53 -13.45 9.45 3.33
C ALA A 53 -12.42 9.97 2.31
N ALA A 54 -11.48 10.82 2.76
CA ALA A 54 -10.40 11.32 1.90
C ALA A 54 -9.51 10.19 1.36
N LEU A 55 -9.26 9.15 2.17
CA LEU A 55 -8.55 7.95 1.72
C LEU A 55 -9.33 7.21 0.62
N ARG A 56 -10.64 7.03 0.78
CA ARG A 56 -11.50 6.38 -0.24
C ARG A 56 -11.49 7.14 -1.56
N GLU A 57 -11.55 8.47 -1.51
CA GLU A 57 -11.49 9.32 -2.69
C GLU A 57 -10.13 9.24 -3.40
N ALA A 58 -9.04 9.16 -2.64
CA ALA A 58 -7.69 9.05 -3.19
C ALA A 58 -7.38 7.65 -3.78
N LEU A 59 -7.88 6.58 -3.15
CA LEU A 59 -7.64 5.19 -3.55
C LEU A 59 -8.58 4.74 -4.67
N GLN A 60 -8.24 5.18 -5.88
CA GLN A 60 -8.89 4.74 -7.10
C GLN A 60 -7.88 3.99 -7.98
N ILE A 61 -8.30 2.87 -8.57
CA ILE A 61 -7.48 2.04 -9.46
C ILE A 61 -7.99 2.10 -10.90
N VAL A 62 -7.12 1.67 -11.82
CA VAL A 62 -7.48 1.29 -13.18
C VAL A 62 -7.78 -0.21 -13.16
N GLU A 63 -9.03 -0.57 -13.46
CA GLU A 63 -9.47 -1.96 -13.51
C GLU A 63 -8.84 -2.68 -14.71
N GLY A 64 -8.62 -3.99 -14.57
CA GLY A 64 -8.10 -4.83 -15.63
C GLY A 64 -6.85 -5.60 -15.22
N PRO A 65 -6.09 -6.15 -16.19
CA PRO A 65 -4.99 -7.05 -15.91
C PRO A 65 -3.90 -6.37 -15.09
N ALA A 66 -3.52 -7.02 -14.00
CA ALA A 66 -2.42 -6.62 -13.16
C ALA A 66 -1.09 -7.22 -13.64
N TRP A 67 0.00 -6.62 -13.19
CA TRP A 67 1.36 -7.15 -13.36
C TRP A 67 2.05 -7.13 -12.00
N SER A 68 3.09 -7.94 -11.82
CA SER A 68 3.76 -8.03 -10.51
C SER A 68 5.24 -7.63 -10.63
N CYS A 69 5.71 -6.65 -9.84
CA CYS A 69 7.16 -6.53 -9.58
C CYS A 69 7.60 -7.43 -8.42
N LEU A 70 8.78 -8.06 -8.51
CA LEU A 70 9.44 -8.73 -7.37
C LEU A 70 10.00 -7.76 -6.33
N CYS A 71 9.95 -6.46 -6.61
CA CYS A 71 10.33 -5.41 -5.70
C CYS A 71 9.46 -5.44 -4.44
N SER A 72 10.06 -5.40 -3.25
CA SER A 72 9.38 -5.61 -1.96
C SER A 72 8.97 -4.32 -1.22
N GLY A 73 9.08 -3.15 -1.84
CA GLY A 73 8.99 -1.86 -1.14
C GLY A 73 7.79 -0.98 -1.50
N GLY A 74 7.32 -0.22 -0.51
CA GLY A 74 6.32 0.84 -0.65
C GLY A 74 5.69 1.13 0.72
N PRO A 75 5.17 2.36 0.94
CA PRO A 75 4.36 2.62 2.14
C PRO A 75 3.11 1.72 2.13
N THR A 76 2.69 1.34 3.33
CA THR A 76 1.61 0.39 3.54
C THR A 76 0.49 1.03 4.36
N ILE A 77 -0.73 0.86 3.90
CA ILE A 77 -1.96 1.29 4.56
C ILE A 77 -2.69 0.03 5.02
N GLU A 78 -2.82 -0.17 6.32
CA GLU A 78 -3.55 -1.30 6.89
C GLU A 78 -4.96 -0.86 7.27
N LEU A 79 -5.95 -1.64 6.85
CA LEU A 79 -7.37 -1.39 7.08
C LEU A 79 -7.89 -2.31 8.18
N PHE A 80 -8.63 -1.76 9.13
CA PHE A 80 -9.24 -2.50 10.23
C PHE A 80 -10.74 -2.18 10.36
N ALA A 81 -11.51 -3.21 10.72
CA ALA A 81 -12.92 -3.08 11.07
C ALA A 81 -13.09 -2.54 12.50
N ALA A 82 -14.35 -2.23 12.87
CA ALA A 82 -14.70 -1.65 14.18
C ALA A 82 -14.34 -2.55 15.37
N ASP A 83 -14.36 -3.87 15.17
CA ASP A 83 -13.96 -4.88 16.16
C ASP A 83 -12.43 -5.05 16.25
N GLY A 84 -11.66 -4.26 15.48
CA GLY A 84 -10.21 -4.33 15.40
C GLY A 84 -9.67 -5.43 14.49
N ARG A 85 -10.54 -6.20 13.82
CA ARG A 85 -10.12 -7.26 12.90
C ARG A 85 -9.49 -6.67 11.63
N PRO A 86 -8.36 -7.20 11.13
CA PRO A 86 -7.75 -6.72 9.90
C PRO A 86 -8.64 -7.04 8.70
N ILE A 87 -8.81 -6.06 7.80
CA ILE A 87 -9.56 -6.19 6.55
C ILE A 87 -8.59 -6.44 5.40
N ALA A 88 -7.61 -5.55 5.22
CA ALA A 88 -6.64 -5.63 4.13
C ALA A 88 -5.37 -4.85 4.46
N SER A 89 -4.30 -5.18 3.75
CA SER A 89 -3.07 -4.39 3.69
C SER A 89 -2.89 -3.90 2.26
N LEU A 90 -2.71 -2.59 2.10
CA LEU A 90 -2.64 -1.90 0.82
C LEU A 90 -1.26 -1.24 0.69
N MET A 91 -0.39 -1.84 -0.11
CA MET A 91 0.96 -1.32 -0.34
C MET A 91 0.99 -0.47 -1.61
N VAL A 92 1.42 0.79 -1.49
CA VAL A 92 1.63 1.66 -2.66
C VAL A 92 3.00 1.37 -3.24
N HIS A 93 3.03 0.50 -4.23
CA HIS A 93 4.25 0.01 -4.84
C HIS A 93 4.71 0.92 -5.99
N LYS A 94 6.02 1.19 -6.07
CA LYS A 94 6.66 2.10 -7.06
C LYS A 94 6.00 3.47 -7.23
N LYS A 95 5.29 3.94 -6.20
CA LYS A 95 4.50 5.17 -6.22
C LYS A 95 3.26 5.18 -7.14
N VAL A 96 3.03 4.14 -7.95
CA VAL A 96 2.05 4.19 -9.06
C VAL A 96 1.10 3.01 -9.12
N VAL A 97 1.36 1.95 -8.37
CA VAL A 97 0.48 0.77 -8.33
C VAL A 97 0.12 0.40 -6.89
N LEU A 98 -1.00 -0.28 -6.71
CA LEU A 98 -1.52 -0.79 -5.46
C LEU A 98 -1.36 -2.31 -5.43
N ARG A 99 -0.64 -2.81 -4.42
CA ARG A 99 -0.49 -4.24 -4.14
C ARG A 99 -1.29 -4.60 -2.90
N THR A 100 -2.03 -5.69 -2.98
CA THR A 100 -2.83 -6.20 -1.86
C THR A 100 -3.13 -7.69 -2.08
N ALA A 101 -3.69 -8.35 -1.06
CA ALA A 101 -4.17 -9.73 -1.14
C ALA A 101 -5.65 -9.83 -1.54
N LEU A 102 -6.31 -8.69 -1.82
CA LEU A 102 -7.70 -8.65 -2.28
C LEU A 102 -7.90 -9.18 -3.71
N TRP A 103 -6.82 -9.18 -4.50
CA TRP A 103 -6.74 -9.66 -5.88
C TRP A 103 -5.27 -10.00 -6.16
N ASP A 104 -5.00 -10.58 -7.32
CA ASP A 104 -3.63 -10.88 -7.73
C ASP A 104 -2.97 -9.76 -8.52
N GLY A 105 -1.68 -9.54 -8.23
CA GLY A 105 -0.82 -8.58 -8.90
C GLY A 105 -0.97 -7.13 -8.43
N ASP A 106 -0.29 -6.23 -9.14
CA ASP A 106 -0.28 -4.80 -8.86
C ASP A 106 -1.28 -4.05 -9.76
N ALA A 107 -2.27 -3.41 -9.14
CA ALA A 107 -3.28 -2.62 -9.83
C ALA A 107 -2.79 -1.17 -10.04
N PRO A 108 -2.78 -0.60 -11.26
CA PRO A 108 -2.40 0.80 -11.44
C PRO A 108 -3.32 1.75 -10.68
N LEU A 109 -2.76 2.74 -10.01
CA LEU A 109 -3.54 3.83 -9.41
C LEU A 109 -4.04 4.77 -10.50
N ARG A 110 -5.29 5.21 -10.39
CA ARG A 110 -5.91 6.17 -11.31
C ARG A 110 -5.33 7.58 -11.15
N ASP A 111 -5.17 8.04 -9.90
CA ASP A 111 -4.44 9.26 -9.56
C ASP A 111 -3.39 8.93 -8.48
N PRO A 112 -2.19 8.48 -8.87
CA PRO A 112 -1.12 8.23 -7.91
C PRO A 112 -0.80 9.45 -7.05
N ALA A 113 -0.88 10.66 -7.62
CA ALA A 113 -0.54 11.87 -6.89
C ALA A 113 -1.54 12.17 -5.77
N ALA A 114 -2.82 11.82 -5.92
CA ALA A 114 -3.80 11.94 -4.83
C ALA A 114 -3.42 11.06 -3.63
N VAL A 115 -3.03 9.81 -3.87
CA VAL A 115 -2.59 8.88 -2.82
C VAL A 115 -1.34 9.41 -2.11
N TRP A 116 -0.36 9.92 -2.85
CA TRP A 116 0.85 10.51 -2.27
C TRP A 116 0.56 11.78 -1.46
N ARG A 117 -0.27 12.68 -1.98
CA ARG A 117 -0.69 13.87 -1.22
C ARG A 117 -1.37 13.50 0.08
N TRP A 118 -2.21 12.46 0.08
CA TRP A 118 -2.84 11.97 1.30
C TRP A 118 -1.81 11.42 2.29
N LEU A 119 -0.88 10.58 1.84
CA LEU A 119 0.19 10.01 2.67
C LEU A 119 1.15 11.08 3.24
N ASP A 120 1.46 12.11 2.46
CA ASP A 120 2.38 13.18 2.85
C ASP A 120 1.84 14.06 3.97
N ARG A 121 0.51 14.10 4.18
CA ARG A 121 -0.09 14.77 5.35
C ARG A 121 0.39 14.16 6.67
N PHE A 122 0.86 12.91 6.64
CA PHE A 122 1.43 12.19 7.78
C PHE A 122 2.96 12.14 7.76
N GLY A 123 3.61 12.95 6.90
CA GLY A 123 5.07 13.10 6.89
C GLY A 123 5.84 12.02 6.12
N LEU A 124 5.17 11.24 5.25
CA LEU A 124 5.81 10.17 4.49
C LEU A 124 7.06 10.65 3.73
N SER A 125 6.96 11.71 2.92
CA SER A 125 8.09 12.22 2.15
C SER A 125 9.30 12.60 3.01
N ALA A 126 9.08 13.20 4.19
CA ALA A 126 10.17 13.54 5.10
C ALA A 126 10.87 12.29 5.64
N VAL A 127 10.12 11.25 5.97
CA VAL A 127 10.67 9.96 6.41
C VAL A 127 11.44 9.26 5.29
N LEU A 128 10.93 9.27 4.06
CA LEU A 128 11.62 8.67 2.92
C LEU A 128 12.91 9.42 2.56
N ALA A 129 12.90 10.76 2.55
CA ALA A 129 14.09 11.56 2.29
C ALA A 129 15.20 11.32 3.33
N ARG A 130 14.84 11.21 4.61
CA ARG A 130 15.79 10.86 5.67
C ARG A 130 16.42 9.49 5.44
N ARG A 131 15.63 8.50 5.00
CA ARG A 131 16.10 7.14 4.72
C ARG A 131 17.05 7.08 3.53
N GLU A 132 16.73 7.81 2.47
CA GLU A 132 17.60 7.92 1.30
C GLU A 132 18.97 8.49 1.70
N ALA A 133 18.98 9.59 2.45
CA ALA A 133 20.22 10.17 2.97
C ALA A 133 20.98 9.24 3.94
N GLU A 134 20.28 8.44 4.76
CA GLU A 134 20.91 7.42 5.61
C GLU A 134 21.55 6.29 4.79
N LEU A 135 20.88 5.84 3.72
CA LEU A 135 21.38 4.82 2.83
C LEU A 135 22.60 5.30 2.06
N GLU A 136 22.57 6.54 1.53
CA GLU A 136 23.71 7.16 0.85
C GLU A 136 24.95 7.19 1.75
N ARG A 137 24.82 7.63 3.01
CA ARG A 137 25.92 7.63 3.99
C ARG A 137 26.45 6.23 4.29
N MET A 138 25.56 5.24 4.40
CA MET A 138 25.97 3.85 4.63
C MET A 138 26.72 3.27 3.43
N VAL A 139 26.25 3.59 2.22
CA VAL A 139 26.88 3.16 0.97
C VAL A 139 28.27 3.79 0.84
N GLU A 140 28.40 5.09 1.09
CA GLU A 140 29.69 5.80 1.09
C GLU A 140 30.67 5.16 2.08
N ALA A 141 30.25 4.91 3.33
CA ALA A 141 31.07 4.27 4.35
C ALA A 141 31.51 2.83 4.00
N LEU A 142 30.78 2.12 3.14
CA LEU A 142 31.15 0.77 2.67
C LEU A 142 32.22 0.78 1.57
N PHE A 143 32.45 1.93 0.92
CA PHE A 143 33.42 2.10 -0.17
C PHE A 143 34.65 2.94 0.24
N GLU A 144 34.73 3.39 1.50
CA GLU A 144 35.88 4.10 2.08
C GLU A 144 36.87 3.19 2.86
N ASP A 145 36.62 1.87 2.90
CA ASP A 145 37.54 0.81 3.36
C ASP A 145 38.18 0.06 2.16
#